data_AF-A0A674B1A1-F1
#
_entry.id   AF-A0A674B1A1-F1
#
_cell.length_a   1.000
_cell.length_b   1.000
_cell.length_c   1.000
_cell.angle_alpha   90.00
_cell.angle_beta   90.00
_cell.angle_gamma   90.00
#
_symmetry.space_group_name_H-M   'P 1'
#
loop_
_entity.id
_entity.type
_entity.pdbx_description
1 polymer ?
#
loop_
_entity_poly.entity_id
_entity_poly.type
_entity_poly.pdbx_seq_one_letter_code
_entity_poly.pdbx_strand_id
1 'polypeptide(L)'
;MGLSSDPHFQKLEQWYKSKAGNLNMRDMFDADKDRFSKFSTTLETDDGDILLDYSKNLVNEEVMRMLLAMAKSRGVEEARDKMFSGEKINFTEGRAVLHIALRNRSNTPINVDGQDVMPEVNRVLDKMKAFCHKVRSGEWKGFSGKAITDVFSFLFSSHVRAQDLCARSHVEHQQLRPVGVGVSEKHIWNSKYICFPISYCISVIFSFLPSELSWANSWPRPLSRS
;
A
#
# COMPACT_ATOMS: atom_id res chain seq x y z
N MET A 1 18.89 -18.07 -12.65
CA MET A 1 20.05 -18.24 -11.73
C MET A 1 19.65 -17.76 -10.34
N GLY A 2 19.87 -18.57 -9.30
CA GLY A 2 19.55 -18.21 -7.91
C GLY A 2 20.48 -17.10 -7.39
N LEU A 3 20.15 -16.51 -6.22
CA LEU A 3 20.96 -15.47 -5.61
C LEU A 3 22.35 -15.98 -5.20
N SER A 4 22.43 -17.18 -4.64
CA SER A 4 23.67 -17.78 -4.13
C SER A 4 24.70 -18.13 -5.21
N SER A 5 24.27 -18.24 -6.47
CA SER A 5 25.15 -18.47 -7.62
C SER A 5 25.52 -17.19 -8.37
N ASP A 6 25.02 -16.02 -7.96
CA ASP A 6 25.42 -14.75 -8.54
C ASP A 6 26.84 -14.37 -8.07
N PRO A 7 27.80 -14.14 -9.01
CA PRO A 7 29.16 -13.74 -8.66
C PRO A 7 29.25 -12.45 -7.83
N HIS A 8 28.32 -11.50 -8.02
CA HIS A 8 28.26 -10.27 -7.25
C HIS A 8 27.83 -10.52 -5.81
N PHE A 9 26.88 -11.44 -5.60
CA PHE A 9 26.50 -11.89 -4.27
C PHE A 9 27.64 -12.62 -3.57
N GLN A 10 28.32 -13.55 -4.27
CA GLN A 10 29.46 -14.29 -3.73
C GLN A 10 30.60 -13.35 -3.31
N LYS A 11 30.88 -12.33 -4.13
CA LYS A 11 31.86 -11.28 -3.80
C LYS A 11 31.48 -10.50 -2.54
N LEU A 12 30.21 -10.08 -2.43
CA LEU A 12 29.70 -9.39 -1.24
C LEU A 12 29.77 -10.28 0.00
N GLU A 13 29.42 -11.56 -0.13
CA GLU A 13 29.48 -12.53 0.96
C GLU A 13 30.92 -12.77 1.44
N GLN A 14 31.87 -12.90 0.50
CA GLN A 14 33.29 -13.05 0.82
C GLN A 14 33.86 -11.80 1.51
N TRP A 15 33.45 -10.61 1.04
CA TRP A 15 33.80 -9.35 1.70
C TRP A 15 33.23 -9.30 3.12
N TYR A 16 31.96 -9.70 3.30
CA TYR A 16 31.31 -9.73 4.60
C TYR A 16 32.09 -10.64 5.57
N LYS A 17 32.38 -11.88 5.15
CA LYS A 17 33.11 -12.87 5.96
C LYS A 17 34.52 -12.39 6.36
N SER A 18 35.16 -11.58 5.53
CA SER A 18 36.54 -11.11 5.78
C SER A 18 36.64 -9.79 6.53
N LYS A 19 35.67 -8.88 6.37
CA LYS A 19 35.79 -7.48 6.84
C LYS A 19 34.65 -6.98 7.70
N ALA A 20 33.47 -7.61 7.67
CA ALA A 20 32.29 -7.06 8.35
C ALA A 20 32.46 -6.96 9.88
N GLY A 21 33.23 -7.88 10.48
CA GLY A 21 33.53 -7.87 11.92
C GLY A 21 34.31 -6.62 12.37
N ASN A 22 34.96 -5.91 11.45
CA ASN A 22 35.71 -4.68 11.74
C ASN A 22 34.86 -3.42 11.59
N LEU A 23 33.60 -3.53 11.16
CA LEU A 23 32.72 -2.37 11.01
C LEU A 23 32.23 -1.92 12.39
N ASN A 24 32.56 -0.68 12.74
CA ASN A 24 32.06 -0.03 13.95
C ASN A 24 31.46 1.32 13.59
N MET A 25 30.22 1.56 14.02
CA MET A 25 29.50 2.77 13.63
C MET A 25 30.15 4.06 14.14
N ARG A 26 30.69 4.06 15.36
CA ARG A 26 31.34 5.24 15.91
C ARG A 26 32.60 5.56 15.13
N ASP A 27 33.45 4.55 14.94
CA ASP A 27 34.71 4.71 14.20
C ASP A 27 34.47 5.17 12.75
N MET A 28 33.39 4.69 12.11
CA MET A 28 33.02 5.09 10.76
C MET A 28 32.58 6.55 10.65
N PHE A 29 31.89 7.09 11.66
CA PHE A 29 31.56 8.53 11.73
C PHE A 29 32.75 9.39 12.17
N ASP A 30 33.65 8.83 12.98
CA ASP A 30 34.86 9.52 13.39
C ASP A 30 35.87 9.64 12.25
N ALA A 31 35.99 8.60 11.43
CA ALA A 31 36.86 8.55 10.26
C ALA A 31 36.34 9.34 9.05
N ASP A 32 35.02 9.52 8.91
CA ASP A 32 34.39 10.25 7.79
C ASP A 32 33.38 11.28 8.31
N LYS A 33 33.81 12.53 8.43
CA LYS A 33 32.96 13.63 8.92
C LYS A 33 31.83 13.99 7.96
N ASP A 34 31.96 13.65 6.67
CA ASP A 34 30.95 13.89 5.64
C ASP A 34 30.02 12.69 5.43
N ARG A 35 30.12 11.66 6.28
CA ARG A 35 29.34 10.42 6.16
C ARG A 35 27.84 10.65 6.06
N PHE A 36 27.28 11.58 6.84
CA PHE A 36 25.86 11.91 6.74
C PHE A 36 25.51 12.35 5.33
N SER A 37 26.24 13.31 4.77
CA SER A 37 25.97 13.86 3.43
C SER A 37 26.18 12.82 2.32
N LYS A 38 27.14 11.90 2.46
CA LYS A 38 27.38 10.82 1.49
C LYS A 38 26.34 9.70 1.53
N PHE A 39 25.78 9.42 2.71
CA PHE A 39 24.85 8.31 2.94
C PHE A 39 23.46 8.81 3.34
N SER A 40 23.07 9.97 2.81
CA SER A 40 21.71 10.47 2.86
C SER A 40 21.34 11.03 1.50
N THR A 41 20.04 11.09 1.24
CA THR A 41 19.49 11.83 0.09
C THR A 41 18.21 12.49 0.53
N THR A 42 18.01 13.73 0.11
CA THR A 42 16.72 14.42 0.26
C THR A 42 15.96 14.29 -1.04
N LEU A 43 14.70 13.84 -0.95
CA LEU A 43 13.76 13.82 -2.05
C LEU A 43 12.83 15.01 -1.88
N GLU A 44 12.98 16.00 -2.75
CA GLU A 44 12.08 17.16 -2.81
C GLU A 44 10.75 16.72 -3.43
N THR A 45 9.65 17.01 -2.75
CA THR A 45 8.30 16.79 -3.27
C THR A 45 7.49 18.07 -3.16
N ASP A 46 6.44 18.21 -3.96
CA ASP A 46 5.58 19.41 -3.95
C ASP A 46 4.96 19.69 -2.57
N ASP A 47 4.81 18.65 -1.74
CA ASP A 47 4.22 18.70 -0.39
C ASP A 47 5.26 18.70 0.74
N GLY A 48 6.55 18.82 0.39
CA GLY A 48 7.67 18.91 1.34
C GLY A 48 8.76 17.86 1.13
N ASP A 49 9.86 18.04 1.85
CA ASP A 49 11.07 17.24 1.66
C ASP A 49 11.03 15.94 2.46
N ILE A 50 11.50 14.85 1.83
CA ILE A 50 11.70 13.55 2.48
C ILE A 50 13.20 13.29 2.59
N LEU A 51 13.75 13.41 3.80
CA LEU A 51 15.13 13.02 4.09
C LEU A 51 15.23 11.50 4.30
N LEU A 52 15.93 10.81 3.41
CA LEU A 52 16.34 9.42 3.58
C LEU A 52 17.78 9.38 4.12
N ASP A 53 17.93 9.31 5.45
CA ASP A 53 19.21 9.10 6.12
C ASP A 53 19.48 7.59 6.33
N TYR A 54 20.44 7.05 5.58
CA TYR A 54 20.93 5.68 5.74
C TYR A 54 22.38 5.61 6.25
N SER A 55 22.93 6.73 6.75
CA SER A 55 24.31 6.84 7.24
C SER A 55 24.61 5.99 8.47
N LYS A 56 23.58 5.68 9.27
CA LYS A 56 23.68 4.87 10.50
C LYS A 56 23.60 3.36 10.25
N ASN A 57 23.69 2.93 8.99
CA ASN A 57 23.81 1.52 8.62
C ASN A 57 25.29 1.11 8.55
N LEU A 58 25.59 -0.17 8.84
CA LEU A 58 26.93 -0.77 8.74
C LEU A 58 27.35 -0.99 7.28
N VAL A 59 27.45 0.11 6.54
CA VAL A 59 27.83 0.14 5.12
C VAL A 59 28.88 1.23 4.90
N ASN A 60 29.83 0.95 4.01
CA ASN A 60 30.78 1.94 3.51
C ASN A 60 30.64 2.07 1.98
N GLU A 61 31.45 2.91 1.36
CA GLU A 61 31.37 3.17 -0.08
C GLU A 61 31.66 1.91 -0.93
N GLU A 62 32.53 1.01 -0.44
CA GLU A 62 32.80 -0.28 -1.08
C GLU A 62 31.55 -1.18 -1.05
N VAL A 63 30.91 -1.29 0.11
CA VAL A 63 29.68 -2.08 0.30
C VAL A 63 28.54 -1.56 -0.56
N MET A 64 28.31 -0.25 -0.58
CA MET A 64 27.27 0.35 -1.42
C MET A 64 27.49 0.07 -2.90
N ARG A 65 28.74 0.17 -3.38
CA ARG A 65 29.06 -0.20 -4.78
C ARG A 65 28.79 -1.68 -5.07
N MET A 66 29.11 -2.58 -4.14
CA MET A 66 28.82 -4.01 -4.31
C MET A 66 27.32 -4.32 -4.31
N LEU A 67 26.54 -3.69 -3.42
CA LEU A 67 25.08 -3.82 -3.37
C LEU A 67 24.42 -3.33 -4.66
N LEU A 68 24.84 -2.17 -5.18
CA LEU A 68 24.33 -1.63 -6.44
C LEU A 68 24.72 -2.50 -7.64
N ALA A 69 25.96 -3.01 -7.68
CA ALA A 69 26.38 -3.94 -8.72
C ALA A 69 25.56 -5.24 -8.70
N MET A 70 25.26 -5.77 -7.51
CA MET A 70 24.37 -6.93 -7.35
C MET A 70 22.93 -6.61 -7.77
N ALA A 71 22.39 -5.45 -7.42
CA ALA A 71 21.04 -5.06 -7.87
C ALA A 71 20.94 -5.05 -9.41
N LYS A 72 21.98 -4.56 -10.09
CA LYS A 72 22.09 -4.58 -11.56
C LYS A 72 22.22 -6.00 -12.11
N SER A 73 23.09 -6.85 -11.55
CA SER A 73 23.24 -8.24 -12.02
C SER A 73 21.97 -9.07 -11.84
N ARG A 74 21.16 -8.73 -10.83
CA ARG A 74 19.86 -9.36 -10.55
C ARG A 74 18.72 -8.87 -11.42
N GLY A 75 18.97 -7.88 -12.28
CA GLY A 75 18.00 -7.37 -13.23
C GLY A 75 16.87 -6.55 -12.58
N VAL A 76 17.17 -5.80 -11.52
CA VAL A 76 16.17 -5.01 -10.79
C VAL A 76 15.57 -3.91 -11.68
N GLU A 77 16.37 -3.31 -12.55
CA GLU A 77 15.92 -2.25 -13.46
C GLU A 77 14.98 -2.80 -14.53
N GLU A 78 15.31 -3.96 -15.10
CA GLU A 78 14.47 -4.67 -16.06
C GLU A 78 13.18 -5.15 -15.40
N ALA A 79 13.25 -5.70 -14.18
CA ALA A 79 12.06 -6.12 -13.44
C ALA A 79 11.14 -4.94 -13.10
N ARG A 80 11.71 -3.78 -12.74
CA ARG A 80 10.97 -2.52 -12.59
C ARG A 80 10.28 -2.17 -13.89
N ASP A 81 10.99 -2.13 -15.01
CA ASP A 81 10.43 -1.68 -16.29
C ASP A 81 9.30 -2.61 -16.76
N LYS A 82 9.43 -3.93 -16.55
CA LYS A 82 8.35 -4.90 -16.79
C LYS A 82 7.10 -4.67 -15.94
N MET A 83 7.29 -4.28 -14.67
CA MET A 83 6.16 -3.90 -13.81
C MET A 83 5.47 -2.64 -14.34
N PHE A 84 6.25 -1.65 -14.78
CA PHE A 84 5.72 -0.38 -15.29
C PHE A 84 5.05 -0.50 -16.66
N SER A 85 5.47 -1.44 -17.49
CA SER A 85 4.89 -1.71 -18.81
C SER A 85 3.61 -2.54 -18.79
N GLY A 86 3.26 -3.15 -17.65
CA GLY A 86 2.09 -4.04 -17.53
C GLY A 86 2.35 -5.49 -17.90
N GLU A 87 3.62 -5.92 -18.02
CA GLU A 87 3.94 -7.33 -18.23
C GLU A 87 3.46 -8.22 -17.08
N LYS A 88 3.18 -9.48 -17.41
CA LYS A 88 2.68 -10.50 -16.47
C LYS A 88 3.82 -11.05 -15.59
N ILE A 89 4.38 -10.20 -14.73
CA ILE A 89 5.49 -10.55 -13.84
C ILE A 89 5.09 -11.48 -12.70
N ASN A 90 3.81 -11.53 -12.32
CA ASN A 90 3.28 -12.56 -11.44
C ASN A 90 3.07 -13.83 -12.26
N PHE A 91 4.16 -14.57 -12.48
CA PHE A 91 4.20 -15.73 -13.37
C PHE A 91 3.44 -16.95 -12.82
N THR A 92 3.23 -17.04 -11.51
CA THR A 92 2.46 -18.15 -10.91
C THR A 92 0.97 -18.02 -11.17
N GLU A 93 0.45 -16.80 -11.24
CA GLU A 93 -0.97 -16.52 -11.53
C GLU A 93 -1.21 -16.02 -12.95
N GLY A 94 -0.15 -15.74 -13.71
CA GLY A 94 -0.23 -15.17 -15.07
C GLY A 94 -0.79 -13.75 -15.09
N ARG A 95 -0.48 -12.92 -14.09
CA ARG A 95 -1.09 -11.58 -13.89
C ARG A 95 -0.09 -10.44 -13.96
N ALA A 96 -0.56 -9.30 -14.44
CA ALA A 96 0.15 -8.03 -14.32
C ALA A 96 0.08 -7.50 -12.87
N VAL A 97 1.06 -6.69 -12.46
CA VAL A 97 1.14 -6.09 -11.12
C VAL A 97 1.17 -4.58 -11.24
N LEU A 98 -0.01 -3.94 -11.17
CA LEU A 98 -0.19 -2.54 -11.58
C LEU A 98 -0.77 -1.61 -10.50
N HIS A 99 -0.34 -1.77 -9.25
CA HIS A 99 -0.70 -0.83 -8.18
C HIS A 99 -0.23 0.61 -8.47
N ILE A 100 0.79 0.78 -9.32
CA ILE A 100 1.23 2.08 -9.84
C ILE A 100 0.19 2.78 -10.71
N ALA A 101 -0.62 2.04 -11.48
CA ALA A 101 -1.62 2.60 -12.38
C ALA A 101 -2.74 3.29 -11.58
N LEU A 102 -3.09 2.75 -10.42
CA LEU A 102 -4.09 3.31 -9.50
C LEU A 102 -3.74 4.70 -8.96
N ARG A 103 -2.45 5.08 -9.03
CA ARG A 103 -1.93 6.37 -8.56
C ARG A 103 -1.19 7.13 -9.67
N ASN A 104 -1.39 6.74 -10.93
CA ASN A 104 -0.79 7.40 -12.07
C ASN A 104 -1.53 8.71 -12.38
N ARG A 105 -0.98 9.84 -11.91
CA ARG A 105 -1.57 11.18 -12.12
C ARG A 105 -1.27 11.78 -13.49
N SER A 106 -0.23 11.31 -14.18
CA SER A 106 0.09 11.80 -15.54
C SER A 106 -0.85 11.25 -16.60
N ASN A 107 -1.63 10.22 -16.28
CA ASN A 107 -2.48 9.49 -17.23
C ASN A 107 -1.73 8.95 -18.46
N THR A 108 -0.41 8.71 -18.32
CA THR A 108 0.34 8.00 -19.34
C THR A 108 -0.27 6.60 -19.52
N PRO A 109 -0.56 6.15 -20.76
CA PRO A 109 -1.19 4.85 -21.00
C PRO A 109 -0.38 3.69 -20.42
N ILE A 110 -1.06 2.73 -19.81
CA ILE A 110 -0.46 1.48 -19.32
C ILE A 110 -1.28 0.32 -19.86
N ASN A 111 -0.69 -0.45 -20.78
CA ASN A 111 -1.43 -1.48 -21.52
C ASN A 111 -1.31 -2.85 -20.84
N VAL A 112 -2.44 -3.54 -20.69
CA VAL A 112 -2.51 -4.96 -20.35
C VAL A 112 -3.28 -5.67 -21.45
N ASP A 113 -2.69 -6.72 -22.03
CA ASP A 113 -3.31 -7.48 -23.13
C ASP A 113 -3.80 -6.58 -24.28
N GLY A 114 -3.05 -5.50 -24.57
CA GLY A 114 -3.33 -4.56 -25.64
C GLY A 114 -4.34 -3.45 -25.32
N GLN A 115 -4.84 -3.37 -24.08
CA GLN A 115 -5.80 -2.36 -23.65
C GLN A 115 -5.23 -1.46 -22.55
N ASP A 116 -5.39 -0.15 -22.71
CA ASP A 116 -5.01 0.83 -21.68
C ASP A 116 -5.96 0.73 -20.48
N VAL A 117 -5.40 0.59 -19.28
CA VAL A 117 -6.18 0.47 -18.04
C VAL A 117 -6.59 1.82 -17.44
N MET A 118 -5.95 2.92 -17.86
CA MET A 118 -6.16 4.24 -17.26
C MET A 118 -7.60 4.77 -17.34
N PRO A 119 -8.35 4.59 -18.45
CA PRO A 119 -9.75 5.03 -18.52
C PRO A 119 -10.64 4.38 -17.43
N GLU A 120 -10.48 3.08 -17.21
CA GLU A 120 -11.26 2.36 -16.19
C GLU A 120 -10.85 2.74 -14.76
N VAL A 121 -9.56 2.96 -14.52
CA VAL A 121 -9.05 3.48 -13.24
C VAL A 121 -9.72 4.82 -12.92
N ASN A 122 -9.69 5.77 -13.86
CA ASN A 122 -10.28 7.09 -13.66
C ASN A 122 -11.80 7.02 -13.50
N ARG A 123 -12.48 6.18 -14.27
CA ARG A 123 -13.93 5.95 -14.15
C ARG A 123 -14.33 5.49 -12.75
N VAL A 124 -13.54 4.59 -12.14
CA VAL A 124 -13.79 4.12 -10.77
C VAL A 124 -13.48 5.21 -9.75
N LEU A 125 -12.39 5.96 -9.92
CA LEU A 125 -12.06 7.11 -9.05
C LEU A 125 -13.15 8.18 -9.08
N ASP A 126 -13.71 8.49 -10.25
CA ASP A 126 -14.82 9.44 -10.39
C ASP A 126 -16.10 8.93 -9.73
N LYS A 127 -16.40 7.64 -9.88
CA LYS A 127 -17.52 7.00 -9.16
C LYS A 127 -17.33 7.10 -7.64
N MET A 128 -16.12 6.84 -7.14
CA MET A 128 -15.80 6.97 -5.72
C MET A 128 -15.96 8.43 -5.25
N LYS A 129 -15.46 9.40 -6.02
CA LYS A 129 -15.59 10.83 -5.72
C LYS A 129 -17.05 11.26 -5.63
N ALA A 130 -17.87 10.89 -6.61
CA ALA A 130 -19.30 11.21 -6.63
C ALA A 130 -20.05 10.59 -5.45
N PHE A 131 -19.73 9.34 -5.11
CA PHE A 131 -20.29 8.67 -3.94
C PHE A 131 -19.88 9.36 -2.62
N CYS A 132 -18.57 9.60 -2.43
CA CYS A 132 -18.06 10.30 -1.25
C CYS A 132 -18.68 11.69 -1.09
N HIS A 133 -18.89 12.43 -2.18
CA HIS A 133 -19.57 13.72 -2.14
C HIS A 133 -20.99 13.61 -1.60
N LYS A 134 -21.82 12.70 -2.17
CA LYS A 134 -23.20 12.48 -1.73
C LYS A 134 -23.30 12.08 -0.25
N VAL A 135 -22.39 11.24 0.23
CA VAL A 135 -22.38 10.83 1.64
C VAL A 135 -21.98 11.99 2.55
N ARG A 136 -20.90 12.71 2.20
CA ARG A 136 -20.37 13.82 3.02
C ARG A 136 -21.27 15.06 3.02
N SER A 137 -21.95 15.37 1.91
CA SER A 137 -22.94 16.44 1.85
C SER A 137 -24.23 16.10 2.62
N GLY A 138 -24.41 14.84 2.98
CA GLY A 138 -25.63 14.33 3.59
C GLY A 138 -26.79 14.20 2.61
N GLU A 139 -26.58 14.35 1.30
CA GLU A 139 -27.58 14.03 0.27
C GLU A 139 -27.97 12.55 0.31
N TRP A 140 -27.00 11.68 0.59
CA TRP A 140 -27.24 10.25 0.79
C TRP A 140 -27.89 10.02 2.15
N LYS A 141 -29.16 9.61 2.15
CA LYS A 141 -29.93 9.31 3.36
C LYS A 141 -29.97 7.83 3.65
N GLY A 142 -29.95 7.47 4.94
CA GLY A 142 -30.29 6.14 5.39
C GLY A 142 -31.79 5.85 5.28
N PHE A 143 -32.21 4.64 5.62
CA PHE A 143 -33.62 4.21 5.58
C PHE A 143 -34.58 5.17 6.33
N SER A 144 -34.11 5.80 7.42
CA SER A 144 -34.92 6.73 8.21
C SER A 144 -34.99 8.15 7.63
N GLY A 145 -34.43 8.41 6.45
CA GLY A 145 -34.33 9.75 5.85
C GLY A 145 -33.24 10.64 6.47
N LYS A 146 -32.52 10.16 7.49
CA LYS A 146 -31.42 10.88 8.16
C LYS A 146 -30.12 10.76 7.35
N ALA A 147 -29.27 11.77 7.44
CA ALA A 147 -27.93 11.74 6.86
C ALA A 147 -27.05 10.68 7.55
N ILE A 148 -26.07 10.16 6.81
CA ILE A 148 -25.08 9.22 7.34
C ILE A 148 -24.05 9.97 8.19
N THR A 149 -23.73 9.46 9.37
CA THR A 149 -22.71 10.01 10.28
C THR A 149 -21.53 9.07 10.50
N ASP A 150 -21.75 7.77 10.30
CA ASP A 150 -20.79 6.72 10.60
C ASP A 150 -20.60 5.82 9.38
N VAL A 151 -19.35 5.55 9.02
CA VAL A 151 -19.00 4.66 7.90
C VAL A 151 -18.29 3.45 8.45
N PHE A 152 -18.83 2.29 8.12
CA PHE A 152 -18.37 1.01 8.63
C PHE A 152 -17.75 0.20 7.50
N SER A 153 -16.50 -0.22 7.67
CA SER A 153 -15.80 -1.05 6.71
C SER A 153 -15.62 -2.47 7.24
N PHE A 154 -16.18 -3.45 6.51
CA PHE A 154 -15.93 -4.86 6.72
C PHE A 154 -14.73 -5.29 5.89
N LEU A 155 -13.66 -5.69 6.58
CA LEU A 155 -12.34 -5.86 5.98
C LEU A 155 -11.76 -7.23 6.32
N PHE A 156 -11.07 -7.83 5.35
CA PHE A 156 -10.34 -9.09 5.51
C PHE A 156 -8.82 -8.89 5.36
N SER A 157 -8.07 -9.49 6.29
CA SER A 157 -6.60 -9.60 6.24
C SER A 157 -5.88 -8.25 6.05
N SER A 158 -5.07 -8.10 5.01
CA SER A 158 -4.25 -6.92 4.71
C SER A 158 -5.06 -5.62 4.53
N HIS A 159 -6.33 -5.72 4.11
CA HIS A 159 -7.20 -4.55 3.91
C HIS A 159 -7.56 -3.85 5.22
N VAL A 160 -7.63 -4.59 6.34
CA VAL A 160 -7.93 -4.05 7.67
C VAL A 160 -6.86 -3.04 8.07
N ARG A 161 -5.59 -3.45 8.00
CA ARG A 161 -4.46 -2.66 8.50
C ARG A 161 -4.20 -1.41 7.66
N ALA A 162 -4.32 -1.52 6.34
CA ALA A 162 -4.05 -0.39 5.45
C ALA A 162 -5.09 0.73 5.62
N GLN A 163 -6.39 0.39 5.64
CA GLN A 163 -7.45 1.40 5.80
C GLN A 163 -7.44 2.04 7.18
N ASP A 164 -7.26 1.25 8.24
CA ASP A 164 -7.18 1.78 9.60
C ASP A 164 -5.96 2.70 9.78
N LEU A 165 -4.80 2.34 9.21
CA LEU A 165 -3.61 3.18 9.25
C LEU A 165 -3.84 4.51 8.53
N CYS A 166 -4.34 4.47 7.28
CA CYS A 166 -4.63 5.68 6.51
C CYS A 166 -5.66 6.57 7.22
N ALA A 167 -6.73 5.99 7.78
CA ALA A 167 -7.73 6.73 8.51
C ALA A 167 -7.12 7.44 9.73
N ARG A 168 -6.32 6.72 10.53
CA ARG A 168 -5.69 7.27 11.75
C ARG A 168 -4.66 8.35 11.45
N SER A 169 -3.86 8.18 10.39
CA SER A 169 -2.85 9.16 9.97
C SER A 169 -3.45 10.49 9.52
N HIS A 170 -4.73 10.51 9.11
CA HIS A 170 -5.43 11.71 8.66
C HIS A 170 -6.64 12.06 9.55
N VAL A 171 -6.59 11.75 10.85
CA VAL A 171 -7.70 11.99 11.78
C VAL A 171 -8.19 13.44 11.77
N GLU A 172 -7.29 14.40 11.59
CA GLU A 172 -7.59 15.84 11.56
C GLU A 172 -8.41 16.28 10.33
N HIS A 173 -8.49 15.45 9.28
CA HIS A 173 -9.22 15.74 8.05
C HIS A 173 -10.53 14.94 7.92
N GLN A 174 -10.95 14.22 8.96
CA GLN A 174 -12.15 13.39 8.94
C GLN A 174 -13.43 14.19 9.20
N GLN A 175 -14.44 14.01 8.34
CA GLN A 175 -15.79 14.57 8.53
C GLN A 175 -16.80 13.53 9.06
N LEU A 176 -16.50 12.25 8.87
CA LEU A 176 -17.32 11.11 9.31
C LEU A 176 -16.43 10.19 10.13
N ARG A 177 -17.01 9.45 11.07
CA ARG A 177 -16.26 8.48 11.88
C ARG A 177 -16.09 7.16 11.11
N PRO A 178 -14.87 6.76 10.75
CA PRO A 178 -14.61 5.45 10.16
C PRO A 178 -14.53 4.39 11.26
N VAL A 179 -15.17 3.25 11.04
CA VAL A 179 -15.11 2.09 11.94
C VAL A 179 -14.69 0.86 11.13
N GLY A 180 -13.46 0.40 11.33
CA GLY A 180 -12.96 -0.86 10.78
C GLY A 180 -13.35 -2.02 11.68
N VAL A 181 -13.95 -3.07 11.12
CA VAL A 181 -14.28 -4.29 11.88
C VAL A 181 -13.69 -5.53 11.23
N GLY A 182 -12.86 -6.20 12.03
CA GLY A 182 -12.32 -7.50 11.71
C GLY A 182 -13.32 -8.63 11.97
N VAL A 183 -12.95 -9.82 11.53
CA VAL A 183 -13.84 -11.00 11.45
C VAL A 183 -14.17 -11.64 12.81
N SER A 184 -13.62 -11.16 13.93
CA SER A 184 -13.93 -11.77 15.24
C SER A 184 -15.29 -11.31 15.75
N GLU A 185 -16.10 -12.26 16.24
CA GLU A 185 -17.42 -11.99 16.82
C GLU A 185 -17.39 -10.88 17.89
N LYS A 186 -16.32 -10.80 18.69
CA LYS A 186 -16.16 -9.75 19.70
C LYS A 186 -16.10 -8.34 19.11
N HIS A 187 -15.41 -8.14 17.98
CA HIS A 187 -15.40 -6.83 17.31
C HIS A 187 -16.76 -6.51 16.71
N ILE A 188 -17.44 -7.51 16.15
CA ILE A 188 -18.78 -7.37 15.58
C ILE A 188 -19.79 -6.93 16.63
N TRP A 189 -19.84 -7.62 17.78
CA TRP A 189 -20.81 -7.32 18.84
C TRP A 189 -20.54 -5.97 19.51
N ASN A 190 -19.28 -5.63 19.79
CA ASN A 190 -18.95 -4.33 20.38
C ASN A 190 -19.29 -3.15 19.46
N SER A 191 -19.22 -3.31 18.13
CA SER A 191 -19.58 -2.24 17.19
C SER A 191 -21.08 -2.18 16.86
N LYS A 192 -21.83 -3.28 17.03
CA LYS A 192 -23.29 -3.33 16.79
C LYS A 192 -24.10 -2.42 17.71
N TYR A 193 -23.68 -2.26 18.97
CA TYR A 193 -24.42 -1.46 19.97
C TYR A 193 -24.22 0.07 19.83
N ILE A 194 -23.36 0.52 18.92
CA ILE A 194 -22.94 1.93 18.86
C ILE A 194 -23.68 2.73 17.76
N CYS A 195 -24.28 2.09 16.74
CA CYS A 195 -24.34 2.76 15.42
C CYS A 195 -25.64 2.70 14.58
N PHE A 196 -26.81 2.26 15.07
CA PHE A 196 -28.05 2.34 14.26
C PHE A 196 -28.92 3.55 14.67
N PRO A 197 -29.46 4.39 13.74
CA PRO A 197 -29.82 4.12 12.33
C PRO A 197 -29.16 5.04 11.27
N ILE A 198 -27.99 5.62 11.56
CA ILE A 198 -27.31 6.65 10.74
C ILE A 198 -25.96 6.18 10.14
N SER A 199 -25.81 4.86 9.97
CA SER A 199 -24.57 4.24 9.47
C SER A 199 -24.67 3.74 8.03
N TYR A 200 -23.53 3.79 7.32
CA TYR A 200 -23.35 3.16 6.01
C TYR A 200 -22.27 2.07 6.08
N CYS A 201 -22.53 0.91 5.46
CA CYS A 201 -21.63 -0.24 5.47
C CYS A 201 -20.96 -0.46 4.10
N ILE A 202 -19.63 -0.63 4.11
CA ILE A 202 -18.82 -0.98 2.95
C ILE A 202 -18.23 -2.38 3.18
N SER A 203 -18.45 -3.30 2.25
CA SER A 203 -17.80 -4.61 2.24
C SER A 203 -16.67 -4.60 1.22
N VAL A 204 -15.42 -4.82 1.67
CA VAL A 204 -14.24 -4.86 0.79
C VAL A 204 -13.80 -6.31 0.63
N ILE A 205 -14.05 -6.85 -0.56
CA ILE A 205 -13.79 -8.25 -0.89
C ILE A 205 -13.16 -8.32 -2.29
N PHE A 206 -12.08 -9.09 -2.43
CA PHE A 206 -11.37 -9.24 -3.71
C PHE A 206 -11.93 -10.40 -4.55
N SER A 207 -12.18 -11.57 -3.94
CA SER A 207 -12.51 -12.80 -4.69
C SER A 207 -14.01 -13.16 -4.69
N PHE A 208 -14.82 -12.49 -3.87
CA PHE A 208 -16.25 -12.76 -3.68
C PHE A 208 -16.54 -14.26 -3.50
N LEU A 209 -15.75 -14.95 -2.65
CA LEU A 209 -15.97 -16.36 -2.40
C LEU A 209 -17.30 -16.58 -1.67
N PRO A 210 -18.02 -17.70 -1.90
CA PRO A 210 -19.32 -17.96 -1.27
C PRO A 210 -19.31 -17.87 0.26
N SER A 211 -18.19 -18.21 0.91
CA SER A 211 -17.99 -18.09 2.36
C SER A 211 -17.94 -16.63 2.84
N GLU A 212 -17.32 -15.74 2.06
CA GLU A 212 -17.22 -14.30 2.36
C GLU A 212 -18.58 -13.62 2.13
N LEU A 213 -19.32 -14.03 1.09
CA LEU A 213 -20.66 -13.56 0.78
C LEU A 213 -21.71 -14.04 1.78
N SER A 214 -21.66 -15.31 2.22
CA SER A 214 -22.54 -15.84 3.25
C SER A 214 -22.39 -15.08 4.58
N TRP A 215 -21.18 -14.59 4.87
CA TRP A 215 -20.89 -13.76 6.04
C TRP A 215 -21.37 -12.32 5.89
N ALA A 216 -21.20 -11.70 4.71
CA ALA A 216 -21.77 -10.38 4.44
C ALA A 216 -23.31 -10.40 4.50
N ASN A 217 -23.92 -11.51 4.07
CA ASN A 217 -25.36 -11.70 4.03
C ASN A 217 -25.99 -12.15 5.37
N SER A 218 -25.20 -12.59 6.35
CA SER A 218 -25.69 -12.99 7.68
C SER A 218 -25.92 -11.79 8.62
N TRP A 219 -25.53 -10.59 8.20
CA TRP A 219 -25.94 -9.35 8.84
C TRP A 219 -27.38 -9.02 8.48
N PRO A 220 -28.20 -8.55 9.46
CA PRO A 220 -29.58 -8.21 9.18
C PRO A 220 -29.64 -7.11 8.12
N ARG A 221 -30.19 -7.45 6.95
CA ARG A 221 -30.59 -6.44 5.96
C ARG A 221 -31.76 -5.66 6.56
N PRO A 222 -31.82 -4.32 6.43
CA PRO A 222 -33.07 -3.62 6.61
C PRO A 222 -34.07 -4.24 5.62
N LEU A 223 -35.22 -4.68 6.12
CA LEU A 223 -36.30 -5.26 5.34
C LEU A 223 -36.54 -4.41 4.08
N SER A 224 -36.20 -4.95 2.91
CA SER A 224 -36.60 -4.35 1.63
C SER A 224 -38.12 -4.38 1.55
N ARG A 225 -38.77 -3.23 1.33
CA ARG A 225 -40.19 -3.22 0.99
C ARG A 225 -40.37 -3.52 -0.49
N SER A 226 -41.22 -4.52 -0.73
CA SER A 226 -42.15 -4.64 -1.85
C SER A 226 -42.85 -3.34 -2.20
#